data_AF-A0A212PIY1-F1
#
_entry.id   AF-A0A212PIY1-F1
#
_cell.length_a   1.000
_cell.length_b   1.000
_cell.length_c   1.000
_cell.angle_alpha   90.00
_cell.angle_beta   90.00
_cell.angle_gamma   90.00
#
_symmetry.space_group_name_H-M   'P 1'
#
loop_
_entity.id
_entity.type
_entity.pdbx_description
1 polymer ?
#
loop_
_entity_poly.entity_id
_entity_poly.type
_entity_poly.pdbx_seq_one_letter_code
_entity_poly.pdbx_strand_id
1 'polypeptide(L)'
;MPFLVKLLITNMIIIVCTQIGRKFPTLGGLIATMPLTSLIVLVWLASDNPGDGRLLTDYTRGVLWGIIPTILFFAVVLFCFRRSMPLGVAIGTGAAVWLAAASLHQWLLR
;
A
#
# COMPACT_ATOMS: atom_id res chain seq x y z
N MET A 1 8.02 22.92 -2.82
CA MET A 1 9.12 22.32 -3.61
C MET A 1 8.67 22.09 -5.06
N PRO A 2 9.54 22.27 -6.07
CA PRO A 2 9.17 22.03 -7.47
C PRO A 2 8.82 20.55 -7.69
N PHE A 3 7.73 20.31 -8.41
CA PHE A 3 7.15 18.99 -8.68
C PHE A 3 8.17 17.97 -9.20
N LEU A 4 9.11 18.40 -10.06
CA LEU A 4 10.17 17.55 -10.62
C LEU A 4 11.07 16.92 -9.55
N VAL A 5 11.38 17.64 -8.47
CA VAL A 5 12.24 17.12 -7.39
C VAL A 5 11.50 16.04 -6.60
N LYS A 6 10.21 16.22 -6.35
CA LYS A 6 9.38 15.18 -5.69
C LYS A 6 9.32 13.89 -6.52
N LEU A 7 9.17 14.05 -7.83
CA LEU A 7 9.09 12.95 -8.78
C LEU A 7 10.40 12.14 -8.81
N LEU A 8 11.55 12.82 -8.91
CA LEU A 8 12.87 12.15 -8.91
C LEU A 8 13.13 11.40 -7.60
N ILE A 9 12.89 12.03 -6.45
CA ILE A 9 13.13 11.40 -5.14
C ILE A 9 12.23 10.18 -4.95
N THR A 10 10.95 10.30 -5.25
CA THR A 10 9.98 9.19 -5.08
C THR A 10 10.35 8.01 -5.98
N ASN A 11 10.67 8.28 -7.25
CA ASN A 11 11.04 7.22 -8.18
C ASN A 11 12.36 6.54 -7.77
N MET A 12 13.34 7.31 -7.30
CA MET A 12 14.62 6.77 -6.82
C MET A 12 14.43 5.84 -5.62
N ILE A 13 13.60 6.24 -4.63
CA ILE A 13 13.30 5.40 -3.46
C ILE A 13 12.63 4.09 -3.89
N ILE A 14 11.62 4.16 -4.76
CA ILE A 14 10.91 2.97 -5.25
C ILE A 14 11.88 2.03 -5.99
N ILE A 15 12.73 2.56 -6.87
CA ILE A 15 13.70 1.75 -7.62
C ILE A 15 14.71 1.08 -6.68
N VAL A 16 15.24 1.78 -5.68
CA VAL A 16 16.17 1.21 -4.69
C VAL A 16 15.49 0.10 -3.90
N CYS A 17 14.26 0.30 -3.43
CA CYS A 17 13.51 -0.72 -2.69
C CYS A 17 13.24 -1.96 -3.55
N THR A 18 12.86 -1.80 -4.82
CA THR A 18 12.63 -2.95 -5.73
C THR A 18 13.92 -3.73 -6.02
N GLN A 19 15.06 -3.05 -6.12
CA GLN A 19 16.38 -3.68 -6.28
C GLN A 19 16.76 -4.52 -5.05
N ILE A 20 16.53 -4.00 -3.84
CA ILE A 20 16.82 -4.72 -2.58
C ILE A 20 15.92 -5.96 -2.47
N GLY A 21 14.64 -5.82 -2.80
CA GLY A 21 13.68 -6.94 -2.75
C GLY A 21 14.01 -8.09 -3.71
N ARG A 22 14.61 -7.80 -4.88
CA ARG A 22 15.09 -8.84 -5.81
C ARG A 22 16.28 -9.63 -5.27
N LYS A 23 17.13 -9.00 -4.46
CA LYS A 23 18.35 -9.62 -3.91
C LYS A 23 18.07 -10.45 -2.66
N PHE A 24 17.06 -10.07 -1.86
CA PHE A 24 16.69 -10.76 -0.63
C PHE A 24 15.16 -10.92 -0.56
N PRO A 25 14.59 -12.07 -0.94
CA PRO A 25 13.13 -12.24 -1.04
C PRO A 25 12.39 -12.10 0.31
N THR A 26 12.96 -12.61 1.40
CA THR A 26 12.38 -12.51 2.76
C THR A 26 12.42 -11.08 3.29
N LEU A 27 13.54 -10.37 3.12
CA LEU A 27 13.62 -8.94 3.41
C LEU A 27 12.76 -8.12 2.44
N GLY A 28 12.63 -8.57 1.20
CA GLY A 28 11.78 -7.97 0.18
C GLY A 28 10.31 -8.03 0.55
N GLY A 29 9.85 -9.13 1.16
CA GLY A 29 8.52 -9.22 1.77
C GLY A 29 8.34 -8.21 2.90
N LEU A 30 9.31 -8.11 3.82
CA LEU A 30 9.27 -7.15 4.93
C LEU A 30 9.28 -5.69 4.45
N ILE A 31 10.12 -5.37 3.46
CA ILE A 31 10.20 -4.05 2.82
C ILE A 31 8.93 -3.76 2.02
N ALA A 32 8.34 -4.76 1.35
CA ALA A 32 7.07 -4.61 0.65
C ALA A 32 5.90 -4.39 1.62
N THR A 33 5.98 -4.92 2.85
CA THR A 33 5.01 -4.61 3.91
C THR A 33 5.26 -3.25 4.58
N MET A 34 6.46 -2.68 4.46
CA MET A 34 6.66 -1.29 4.88
C MET A 34 5.85 -0.38 3.96
N PRO A 35 4.97 0.49 4.50
CA PRO A 35 4.15 1.40 3.72
C PRO A 35 4.99 2.59 3.24
N LEU A 36 6.09 2.33 2.54
CA LEU A 36 7.04 3.34 2.03
C LEU A 36 6.34 4.37 1.15
N THR A 37 5.44 3.91 0.29
CA THR A 37 4.61 4.78 -0.55
C THR A 37 3.73 5.68 0.30
N SER A 38 3.03 5.14 1.31
CA SER A 38 2.20 5.94 2.22
C SER A 38 3.04 6.89 3.08
N LEU A 39 4.25 6.51 3.46
CA LEU A 39 5.17 7.34 4.22
C LEU A 39 5.65 8.53 3.38
N ILE A 40 6.03 8.29 2.13
CA ILE A 40 6.38 9.36 1.18
C ILE A 40 5.21 10.33 1.03
N VAL A 41 3.98 9.81 0.84
CA VAL A 41 2.77 10.65 0.73
C VAL A 41 2.51 11.45 2.01
N LEU A 42 2.69 10.86 3.19
CA LEU A 42 2.54 11.56 4.48
C LEU A 42 3.57 12.70 4.62
N VAL A 43 4.82 12.48 4.24
CA VAL A 43 5.88 13.50 4.27
C VAL A 43 5.55 14.66 3.32
N TRP A 44 5.02 14.35 2.14
CA TRP A 44 4.59 15.38 1.19
C TRP A 44 3.37 16.16 1.69
N LEU A 45 2.36 15.48 2.25
CA LEU A 45 1.18 16.12 2.84
C LEU A 45 1.59 17.07 3.98
N ALA A 46 2.51 16.63 4.83
CA ALA A 46 3.08 17.43 5.92
C ALA A 46 3.86 18.65 5.40
N SER A 47 4.63 18.48 4.31
CA SER A 47 5.41 19.56 3.71
C SER A 47 4.56 20.55 2.91
N ASP A 48 3.46 20.10 2.30
CA ASP A 48 2.59 20.94 1.46
C ASP A 48 1.55 21.70 2.28
N ASN A 49 1.12 21.16 3.43
CA ASN A 49 0.14 21.77 4.34
C ASN A 49 0.70 21.92 5.76
N PRO A 50 1.68 22.82 5.97
CA PRO A 50 2.25 23.04 7.29
C PRO A 50 1.17 23.53 8.27
N GLY A 51 0.90 22.75 9.32
CA GLY A 51 -0.05 23.08 10.39
C GLY A 51 -1.41 22.37 10.34
N ASP A 52 -1.74 21.65 9.26
CA ASP A 52 -2.98 20.89 9.18
C ASP A 52 -2.84 19.48 9.79
N GLY A 53 -2.72 19.44 11.12
CA GLY A 53 -2.61 18.18 11.86
C GLY A 53 -3.84 17.26 11.68
N ARG A 54 -4.99 17.83 11.31
CA ARG A 54 -6.21 17.08 11.06
C ARG A 54 -6.10 16.27 9.76
N LEU A 55 -5.59 16.88 8.69
CA LEU A 55 -5.33 16.19 7.42
C LEU A 55 -4.31 15.05 7.57
N LEU A 56 -3.25 15.23 8.35
CA LEU A 56 -2.30 14.14 8.65
C LEU A 56 -2.96 13.01 9.46
N THR A 57 -3.80 13.36 10.42
CA THR A 57 -4.52 12.39 11.28
C THR A 57 -5.52 11.58 10.45
N ASP A 58 -6.32 12.24 9.61
CA ASP A 58 -7.31 11.60 8.76
C ASP A 58 -6.64 10.72 7.70
N TYR A 59 -5.53 11.16 7.11
CA TYR A 59 -4.74 10.34 6.20
C TYR A 59 -4.18 9.09 6.89
N THR A 60 -3.57 9.25 8.07
CA THR A 60 -3.01 8.12 8.84
C THR A 60 -4.10 7.14 9.25
N ARG A 61 -5.28 7.64 9.65
CA ARG A 61 -6.45 6.82 9.95
C ARG A 61 -6.91 6.06 8.70
N GLY A 62 -6.99 6.72 7.55
CA GLY A 62 -7.33 6.09 6.28
C GLY A 62 -6.37 4.96 5.89
N VAL A 63 -5.06 5.19 6.05
CA VAL A 63 -4.03 4.17 5.81
C VAL A 63 -4.18 2.99 6.78
N LEU A 64 -4.37 3.25 8.07
CA LEU A 64 -4.55 2.21 9.08
C LEU A 64 -5.74 1.31 8.76
N TRP A 65 -6.89 1.89 8.41
CA TRP A 65 -8.07 1.13 8.01
C TRP A 65 -7.89 0.41 6.66
N GLY A 66 -7.12 0.99 5.74
CA GLY A 66 -6.77 0.37 4.46
C GLY A 66 -5.92 -0.90 4.58
N ILE A 67 -5.28 -1.15 5.73
CA ILE A 67 -4.52 -2.37 5.99
C ILE A 67 -5.45 -3.59 6.03
N ILE A 68 -6.66 -3.47 6.59
CA ILE A 68 -7.61 -4.59 6.73
C ILE A 68 -7.96 -5.24 5.38
N PRO A 69 -8.47 -4.51 4.37
CA PRO A 69 -8.75 -5.10 3.06
C PRO A 69 -7.48 -5.61 2.38
N THR A 70 -6.32 -4.98 2.63
CA THR A 70 -5.03 -5.43 2.08
C THR A 70 -4.58 -6.77 2.67
N ILE A 71 -4.78 -7.00 3.97
CA ILE A 71 -4.55 -8.30 4.60
C ILE A 71 -5.45 -9.38 3.99
N LEU A 72 -6.74 -9.07 3.80
CA LEU A 72 -7.70 -9.98 3.17
C LEU A 72 -7.27 -10.35 1.74
N PHE A 73 -6.81 -9.38 0.95
CA PHE A 73 -6.25 -9.61 -0.38
C PHE A 73 -5.11 -10.64 -0.34
N PHE A 74 -4.09 -10.40 0.48
CA PHE A 74 -2.93 -11.29 0.56
C PHE A 74 -3.29 -12.66 1.11
N ALA A 75 -4.24 -12.75 2.04
CA ALA A 75 -4.73 -14.03 2.56
C ALA A 75 -5.39 -14.88 1.46
N VAL A 76 -6.23 -14.26 0.62
CA VAL A 76 -6.89 -14.94 -0.51
C VAL A 76 -5.87 -15.36 -1.57
N VAL A 77 -4.94 -14.47 -1.92
CA VAL A 77 -3.86 -14.77 -2.87
C VAL A 77 -3.00 -15.94 -2.37
N LEU A 78 -2.61 -15.93 -1.09
CA LEU A 78 -1.87 -17.01 -0.47
C LEU A 78 -2.63 -18.34 -0.51
N PHE A 79 -3.95 -18.30 -0.24
CA PHE A 79 -4.80 -19.48 -0.32
C PHE A 79 -4.91 -20.03 -1.75
N CYS A 80 -5.06 -19.17 -2.75
CA CYS A 80 -5.07 -19.54 -4.17
C CYS A 80 -3.75 -20.18 -4.60
N PHE A 81 -2.61 -19.63 -4.17
CA PHE A 81 -1.31 -20.23 -4.47
C PHE A 81 -1.09 -21.57 -3.77
N ARG A 82 -1.60 -21.77 -2.56
CA ARG A 82 -1.59 -23.09 -1.89
C ARG A 82 -2.41 -24.15 -2.64
N ARG A 83 -3.35 -23.74 -3.49
CA ARG A 83 -4.17 -24.61 -4.34
C ARG A 83 -3.62 -24.74 -5.77
N SER A 84 -2.39 -24.29 -6.02
CA SER A 84 -1.73 -24.30 -7.34
C SER A 84 -2.53 -23.57 -8.43
N MET A 85 -3.32 -22.56 -8.05
CA MET A 85 -4.09 -21.76 -9.01
C MET A 85 -3.16 -20.82 -9.82
N PRO A 86 -3.49 -20.53 -11.09
CA PRO A 86 -2.70 -19.61 -11.89
C PRO A 86 -2.75 -18.18 -11.34
N LEU A 87 -1.66 -17.43 -11.52
CA LEU A 87 -1.46 -16.07 -11.01
C LEU A 87 -2.64 -15.13 -11.33
N GLY A 88 -3.14 -15.17 -12.57
CA GLY A 88 -4.24 -14.31 -12.99
C GLY A 88 -5.52 -14.54 -12.18
N VAL A 89 -5.83 -15.80 -11.83
CA VAL A 89 -7.01 -16.13 -11.03
C VAL A 89 -6.80 -15.69 -9.58
N ALA A 90 -5.61 -15.91 -9.00
CA ALA A 90 -5.29 -15.49 -7.64
C ALA A 90 -5.39 -13.96 -7.46
N ILE A 91 -4.86 -13.19 -8.42
CA ILE A 91 -4.96 -11.72 -8.40
C ILE A 91 -6.41 -11.29 -8.61
N GLY A 92 -7.14 -11.92 -9.54
CA GLY A 92 -8.54 -11.58 -9.83
C GLY A 92 -9.46 -11.80 -8.62
N THR A 93 -9.36 -12.94 -7.95
CA THR A 93 -10.16 -13.24 -6.74
C THR A 93 -9.74 -12.36 -5.58
N GLY A 94 -8.43 -12.15 -5.38
CA GLY A 94 -7.91 -11.23 -4.36
C GLY A 94 -8.45 -9.81 -4.57
N ALA A 95 -8.38 -9.28 -5.79
CA ALA A 95 -8.86 -7.94 -6.12
C ALA A 95 -10.37 -7.79 -5.91
N ALA A 96 -11.16 -8.81 -6.26
CA ALA A 96 -12.60 -8.82 -6.00
C ALA A 96 -12.91 -8.78 -4.50
N VAL A 97 -12.19 -9.56 -3.69
CA VAL A 97 -12.35 -9.56 -2.22
C VAL A 97 -11.89 -8.23 -1.61
N TRP A 98 -10.80 -7.66 -2.10
CA TRP A 98 -10.33 -6.34 -1.65
C TRP A 98 -11.38 -5.25 -1.94
N LEU A 99 -11.94 -5.23 -3.15
CA LEU A 99 -12.99 -4.28 -3.52
C LEU A 99 -14.24 -4.47 -2.66
N ALA A 100 -14.68 -5.70 -2.44
CA ALA A 100 -15.83 -6.00 -1.59
C ALA A 100 -15.59 -5.53 -0.15
N ALA A 101 -14.42 -5.82 0.42
CA ALA A 101 -14.04 -5.42 1.77
C ALA A 101 -13.91 -3.88 1.91
N ALA A 102 -13.29 -3.22 0.93
CA ALA A 102 -13.17 -1.77 0.89
C ALA A 102 -14.54 -1.09 0.76
N SER A 103 -15.43 -1.65 -0.07
CA SER A 103 -16.79 -1.14 -0.27
C SER A 103 -17.63 -1.29 1.00
N LEU A 104 -17.60 -2.47 1.63
CA LEU A 104 -18.31 -2.73 2.88
C LEU A 104 -17.82 -1.79 3.99
N HIS A 105 -16.51 -1.58 4.07
CA HIS A 105 -15.90 -0.69 5.04
C HIS A 105 -16.27 0.79 4.81
N GLN A 106 -16.23 1.26 3.55
CA GLN A 106 -16.71 2.61 3.18
C GLN A 106 -18.20 2.80 3.49
N TRP A 107 -18.99 1.73 3.40
CA TRP A 107 -20.41 1.74 3.75
C TRP A 107 -20.64 1.76 5.26
N LEU A 108 -19.78 1.10 6.05
CA LEU A 108 -19.86 1.03 7.51
C LEU A 108 -19.38 2.30 8.23
N LEU A 109 -18.51 3.08 7.59
CA LEU A 109 -17.97 4.35 8.12
C LEU A 109 -18.72 5.60 7.64
N ARG A 110 -19.71 5.44 6.75
CA ARG A 110 -20.70 6.48 6.42
C ARG A 110 -21.80 6.49 7.47
#